data_AF-A0A2E8KLJ9-F1
#
_entry.id   AF-A0A2E8KLJ9-F1
#
_cell.length_a   1.000
_cell.length_b   1.000
_cell.length_c   1.000
_cell.angle_alpha   90.00
_cell.angle_beta   90.00
_cell.angle_gamma   90.00
#
_symmetry.space_group_name_H-M   'P 1'
#
loop_
_entity.id
_entity.type
_entity.pdbx_description
1 polymer ?
#
loop_
_entity_poly.entity_id
_entity_poly.type
_entity_poly.pdbx_seq_one_letter_code
_entity_poly.pdbx_strand_id
1 'polypeptide(L)'
;MVVQKRRVLSISAVACLLACLFLGHAQGEEVEPAELSTKAWVALKAGNHKEVSVLTEQCFKEFGEEADRQQSENKEQITKDNTSDFPELNSVGTCLFILGQSLAEQGDKELSEAVFTKLIENYPDCHCENKEGYYWKPAKAADKKLAESLEKETK
;
A
#
# COMPACT_ATOMS: atom_id res chain seq x y z
N MET A 1 -2.52 -81.57 2.42
CA MET A 1 -1.09 -81.34 2.08
C MET A 1 -0.96 -81.28 0.57
N VAL A 2 -0.59 -80.12 0.00
CA VAL A 2 0.44 -79.90 -1.04
C VAL A 2 0.52 -78.38 -1.27
N VAL A 3 1.75 -77.92 -1.41
CA VAL A 3 2.26 -76.54 -1.34
C VAL A 3 2.23 -75.83 -2.71
N GLN A 4 2.04 -74.50 -2.64
CA GLN A 4 2.38 -73.40 -3.57
C GLN A 4 2.73 -73.65 -5.05
N LYS A 5 2.30 -72.71 -5.91
CA LYS A 5 3.25 -71.87 -6.68
C LYS A 5 2.63 -70.54 -7.13
N ARG A 6 3.33 -69.46 -6.79
CA ARG A 6 3.10 -68.07 -7.18
C ARG A 6 3.19 -67.90 -8.71
N ARG A 7 2.33 -67.05 -9.29
CA ARG A 7 2.67 -66.29 -10.49
C ARG A 7 2.39 -64.82 -10.20
N VAL A 8 3.45 -64.04 -10.27
CA VAL A 8 3.49 -62.58 -10.13
C VAL A 8 3.44 -61.97 -11.53
N LEU A 9 3.00 -60.70 -11.59
CA LEU A 9 2.98 -59.75 -12.69
C LEU A 9 1.76 -59.81 -13.63
N SER A 10 0.91 -58.77 -13.58
CA SER A 10 1.20 -57.57 -14.35
C SER A 10 0.44 -56.36 -13.82
N ILE A 11 1.16 -55.26 -13.65
CA ILE A 11 0.69 -53.95 -13.20
C ILE A 11 -0.07 -53.30 -14.37
N SER A 12 -1.30 -52.87 -14.15
CA SER A 12 -1.89 -51.82 -14.99
C SER A 12 -2.45 -50.72 -14.10
N ALA A 13 -1.66 -49.65 -14.08
CA ALA A 13 -1.94 -48.38 -13.46
C ALA A 13 -3.17 -47.74 -14.11
N VAL A 14 -4.30 -47.75 -13.41
CA VAL A 14 -5.43 -46.85 -13.69
C VAL A 14 -6.02 -46.40 -12.35
N ALA A 15 -5.20 -45.73 -11.54
CA ALA A 15 -5.63 -45.16 -10.27
C ALA A 15 -4.81 -43.90 -10.00
N CYS A 16 -4.97 -42.84 -10.81
CA CYS A 16 -4.42 -41.51 -10.50
C CYS A 16 -4.93 -40.37 -11.42
N LEU A 17 -6.16 -40.43 -11.93
CA LEU A 17 -6.74 -39.31 -12.69
C LEU A 17 -8.18 -39.09 -12.24
N LEU A 18 -8.36 -38.46 -11.07
CA LEU A 18 -9.57 -37.70 -10.68
C LEU A 18 -9.44 -37.13 -9.24
N ALA A 19 -8.25 -36.65 -8.87
CA ALA A 19 -8.02 -36.04 -7.55
C ALA A 19 -7.44 -34.60 -7.64
N CYS A 20 -7.63 -33.90 -8.76
CA CYS A 20 -7.08 -32.55 -8.96
C CYS A 20 -8.12 -31.53 -9.47
N LEU A 21 -9.35 -31.53 -8.97
CA LEU A 21 -10.32 -30.45 -9.24
C LEU A 21 -10.64 -29.57 -8.02
N PHE A 22 -9.77 -29.58 -7.01
CA PHE A 22 -9.80 -28.57 -5.94
C PHE A 22 -8.43 -27.88 -5.80
N LEU A 23 -7.82 -27.51 -6.93
CA LEU A 23 -6.97 -26.32 -6.92
C LEU A 23 -7.92 -25.13 -6.79
N GLY A 24 -8.24 -24.81 -5.54
CA GLY A 24 -8.88 -23.56 -5.21
C GLY A 24 -8.06 -22.45 -5.85
N HIS A 25 -8.65 -21.75 -6.81
CA HIS A 25 -8.22 -20.39 -7.06
C HIS A 25 -8.53 -19.64 -5.77
N ALA A 26 -7.54 -19.56 -4.88
CA ALA A 26 -7.44 -18.43 -3.99
C ALA A 26 -7.24 -17.22 -4.91
N GLN A 27 -8.32 -16.69 -5.45
CA GLN A 27 -8.33 -15.35 -6.00
C GLN A 27 -8.12 -14.46 -4.77
N GLY A 28 -6.86 -14.18 -4.43
CA GLY A 28 -6.56 -13.01 -3.64
C GLY A 28 -7.13 -11.84 -4.43
N GLU A 29 -8.10 -11.14 -3.84
CA GLU A 29 -8.59 -9.89 -4.41
C GLU A 29 -7.38 -8.97 -4.57
N GLU A 30 -7.05 -8.63 -5.82
CA GLU A 30 -5.98 -7.71 -6.13
C GLU A 30 -6.40 -6.34 -5.59
N VAL A 31 -5.65 -5.83 -4.62
CA VAL A 31 -5.94 -4.54 -3.99
C VAL A 31 -5.37 -3.46 -4.90
N GLU A 32 -6.20 -2.53 -5.35
CA GLU A 32 -5.74 -1.41 -6.15
C GLU A 32 -4.97 -0.39 -5.27
N PRO A 33 -3.84 0.20 -5.73
CA PRO A 33 -3.06 1.12 -4.92
C PRO A 33 -3.88 2.25 -4.28
N ALA A 34 -4.77 2.86 -5.07
CA ALA A 34 -5.60 3.98 -4.64
C ALA A 34 -6.67 3.58 -3.61
N GLU A 35 -7.00 2.29 -3.51
CA GLU A 35 -8.02 1.80 -2.58
C GLU A 35 -7.56 1.97 -1.11
N LEU A 36 -6.31 1.61 -0.81
CA LEU A 36 -5.78 1.71 0.55
C LEU A 36 -5.66 3.15 1.02
N SER A 37 -5.18 4.05 0.16
CA SER A 37 -5.10 5.49 0.49
C SER A 37 -6.50 6.11 0.66
N THR A 38 -7.48 5.69 -0.14
CA THR A 38 -8.88 6.10 0.01
C THR A 38 -9.46 5.64 1.35
N LYS A 39 -9.30 4.35 1.70
CA LYS A 39 -9.78 3.80 2.98
C LYS A 39 -9.08 4.47 4.17
N ALA A 40 -7.77 4.71 4.08
CA ALA A 40 -7.00 5.35 5.13
C ALA A 40 -7.47 6.79 5.36
N TRP A 41 -7.84 7.51 4.29
CA TRP A 41 -8.40 8.86 4.41
C TRP A 41 -9.75 8.83 5.14
N VAL A 42 -10.63 7.89 4.79
CA VAL A 42 -11.91 7.70 5.49
C VAL A 42 -11.69 7.37 6.97
N ALA A 43 -10.75 6.48 7.29
CA ALA A 43 -10.40 6.12 8.66
C ALA A 43 -9.89 7.33 9.46
N LEU A 44 -9.01 8.14 8.87
CA LEU A 44 -8.53 9.39 9.48
C LEU A 44 -9.69 10.34 9.77
N LYS A 45 -10.59 10.56 8.80
CA LYS A 45 -11.78 11.42 9.00
C LYS A 45 -12.71 10.92 10.10
N ALA A 46 -12.72 9.62 10.38
CA ALA A 46 -13.47 9.00 11.45
C ALA A 46 -12.72 8.99 12.81
N GLY A 47 -11.49 9.49 12.88
CA GLY A 47 -10.63 9.40 14.07
C GLY A 47 -10.18 7.97 14.38
N ASN A 48 -10.28 7.05 13.43
CA ASN A 48 -9.88 5.65 13.62
C ASN A 48 -8.39 5.48 13.32
N HIS A 49 -7.55 5.98 14.23
CA HIS A 49 -6.10 5.99 14.07
C HIS A 49 -5.49 4.58 13.95
N LYS A 50 -6.09 3.59 14.62
CA LYS A 50 -5.65 2.19 14.50
C LYS A 50 -5.80 1.67 13.07
N GLU A 51 -6.95 1.95 12.46
CA GLU A 51 -7.21 1.55 11.07
C GLU A 51 -6.33 2.30 10.08
N VAL A 52 -6.04 3.58 10.34
CA VAL A 52 -5.03 4.34 9.57
C VAL A 52 -3.69 3.60 9.56
N SER A 53 -3.19 3.19 10.73
CA SER A 53 -1.91 2.48 10.81
C SER A 53 -1.93 1.17 10.01
N VAL A 54 -3.00 0.37 10.13
CA VAL A 54 -3.14 -0.91 9.40
C VAL A 54 -3.14 -0.69 7.89
N LEU A 55 -3.96 0.23 7.39
CA LEU A 55 -4.11 0.48 5.96
C LEU A 55 -2.86 1.09 5.34
N THR A 56 -2.20 2.01 6.05
CA THR A 56 -0.96 2.64 5.57
C THR A 56 0.21 1.66 5.58
N GLU A 57 0.34 0.82 6.62
CA GLU A 57 1.34 -0.25 6.65
C GLU A 57 1.13 -1.25 5.50
N GLN A 58 -0.12 -1.64 5.23
CA GLN A 58 -0.44 -2.48 4.07
C GLN A 58 -0.03 -1.79 2.76
N CYS A 59 -0.33 -0.50 2.59
CA CYS A 59 0.05 0.25 1.39
C CYS A 59 1.56 0.26 1.18
N PHE A 60 2.34 0.50 2.24
CA PHE A 60 3.80 0.48 2.15
C PHE A 60 4.35 -0.91 1.83
N LYS A 61 3.75 -1.96 2.40
CA LYS A 61 4.16 -3.34 2.16
C LYS A 61 3.90 -3.79 0.73
N GLU A 62 2.72 -3.49 0.19
CA GLU A 62 2.33 -3.95 -1.15
C GLU A 62 2.92 -3.07 -2.27
N PHE A 63 3.08 -1.77 -2.04
CA PHE A 63 3.40 -0.80 -3.11
C PHE A 63 4.68 0.01 -2.91
N GLY A 64 5.39 -0.17 -1.79
CA GLY A 64 6.58 0.64 -1.47
C GLY A 64 7.70 0.52 -2.50
N GLU A 65 8.04 -0.70 -2.92
CA GLU A 65 9.12 -0.94 -3.90
C GLU A 65 8.80 -0.31 -5.26
N GLU A 66 7.56 -0.45 -5.73
CA GLU A 66 7.12 0.13 -6.99
C GLU A 66 6.98 1.66 -6.90
N ALA A 67 6.56 2.20 -5.76
CA ALA A 67 6.56 3.64 -5.51
C ALA A 67 7.98 4.23 -5.56
N ASP A 68 8.97 3.54 -4.98
CA ASP A 68 10.38 3.93 -5.04
C ASP A 68 10.90 3.91 -6.49
N ARG A 69 10.51 2.89 -7.27
CA ARG A 69 10.83 2.81 -8.70
C ARG A 69 10.22 3.97 -9.49
N GLN A 70 8.91 4.21 -9.32
CA GLN A 70 8.20 5.31 -9.97
C GLN A 70 8.81 6.67 -9.65
N GLN A 71 9.16 6.91 -8.39
CA GLN A 71 9.78 8.17 -7.98
C GLN A 71 11.19 8.36 -8.54
N SER A 72 12.00 7.30 -8.61
CA SER A 72 13.41 7.39 -9.04
C SER A 72 13.59 7.37 -10.55
N GLU A 73 12.76 6.62 -11.27
CA GLU A 73 12.85 6.45 -12.73
C GLU A 73 12.12 7.55 -13.48
N ASN A 74 11.10 8.18 -12.88
CA ASN A 74 10.39 9.27 -13.52
C ASN A 74 11.36 10.43 -13.86
N LYS A 75 11.26 10.93 -15.10
CA LYS A 75 11.99 12.09 -15.61
C LYS A 75 11.06 13.21 -16.07
N GLU A 76 9.76 12.94 -16.07
CA GLU A 76 8.73 13.87 -16.49
C GLU A 76 8.16 14.62 -15.29
N GLN A 77 7.67 15.83 -15.54
CA GLN A 77 6.89 16.53 -14.54
C GLN A 77 5.53 15.83 -14.41
N ILE A 78 5.18 15.41 -13.19
CA ILE A 78 3.85 14.88 -12.90
C ILE A 78 2.85 16.05 -12.82
N THR A 79 1.79 15.94 -13.59
CA THR A 79 0.69 16.89 -13.76
C THR A 79 -0.63 16.15 -13.64
N LYS A 80 -1.75 16.88 -13.66
CA LYS A 80 -3.08 16.29 -13.63
C LYS A 80 -3.34 15.32 -14.81
N ASP A 81 -2.68 15.53 -15.95
CA ASP A 81 -2.94 14.73 -17.16
C ASP A 81 -2.20 13.38 -17.17
N ASN A 82 -1.10 13.24 -16.43
CA ASN A 82 -0.30 12.01 -16.35
C ASN A 82 -0.17 11.44 -14.92
N THR A 83 -0.89 12.01 -13.94
CA THR A 83 -0.81 11.53 -12.55
C THR A 83 -1.26 10.08 -12.39
N SER A 84 -2.18 9.59 -13.22
CA SER A 84 -2.66 8.21 -13.19
C SER A 84 -1.60 7.17 -13.54
N ASP A 85 -0.50 7.60 -14.15
CA ASP A 85 0.59 6.71 -14.57
C ASP A 85 1.52 6.34 -13.42
N PHE A 86 1.30 6.93 -12.23
CA PHE A 86 2.10 6.73 -11.03
C PHE A 86 1.24 6.30 -9.80
N PRO A 87 0.42 5.24 -9.91
CA PRO A 87 -0.59 4.94 -8.90
C PRO A 87 0.01 4.56 -7.53
N GLU A 88 1.11 3.81 -7.51
CA GLU A 88 1.81 3.39 -6.29
C GLU A 88 2.51 4.56 -5.61
N LEU A 89 3.25 5.39 -6.36
CA LEU A 89 3.87 6.62 -5.86
C LEU A 89 2.83 7.52 -5.19
N ASN A 90 1.72 7.75 -5.88
CA ASN A 90 0.63 8.60 -5.39
C ASN A 90 -0.01 8.02 -4.15
N SER A 91 -0.21 6.70 -4.10
CA SER A 91 -0.86 6.03 -2.98
C SER A 91 0.04 5.98 -1.74
N VAL A 92 1.31 5.61 -1.89
CA VAL A 92 2.30 5.60 -0.80
C VAL A 92 2.53 7.01 -0.26
N GLY A 93 2.71 8.01 -1.14
CA GLY A 93 2.88 9.40 -0.74
C GLY A 93 1.66 9.95 0.02
N THR A 94 0.45 9.62 -0.45
CA THR A 94 -0.80 10.00 0.24
C THR A 94 -0.93 9.29 1.59
N CYS A 95 -0.61 7.99 1.67
CA CYS A 95 -0.64 7.21 2.90
C CYS A 95 0.34 7.74 3.96
N LEU A 96 1.54 8.17 3.57
CA LEU A 96 2.48 8.83 4.50
C LEU A 96 1.88 10.13 5.05
N PHE A 97 1.26 10.96 4.21
CA PHE A 97 0.60 12.18 4.69
C PHE A 97 -0.53 11.87 5.68
N ILE A 98 -1.36 10.87 5.39
CA ILE A 98 -2.45 10.43 6.28
C ILE A 98 -1.88 9.94 7.62
N LEU A 99 -0.84 9.10 7.59
CA LEU A 99 -0.21 8.58 8.80
C LEU A 99 0.38 9.71 9.65
N GLY A 100 1.10 10.65 9.03
CA GLY A 100 1.65 11.82 9.72
C GLY A 100 0.55 12.65 10.38
N GLN A 101 -0.57 12.90 9.71
CA GLN A 101 -1.70 13.61 10.31
C GLN A 101 -2.33 12.83 11.46
N SER A 102 -2.51 11.51 11.30
CA SER A 102 -3.06 10.64 12.35
C SER A 102 -2.20 10.66 13.62
N LEU A 103 -0.88 10.63 13.48
CA LEU A 103 0.06 10.73 14.60
C LEU A 103 -0.02 12.12 15.27
N ALA A 104 -0.10 13.19 14.49
CA ALA A 104 -0.27 14.54 15.04
C ALA A 104 -1.57 14.69 15.85
N GLU A 105 -2.68 14.13 15.37
CA GLU A 105 -3.98 14.15 16.05
C GLU A 105 -3.98 13.36 17.37
N GLN A 106 -3.10 12.35 17.49
CA GLN A 106 -2.87 11.60 18.73
C GLN A 106 -1.90 12.28 19.70
N GLY A 107 -1.25 13.37 19.28
CA GLY A 107 -0.23 14.06 20.07
C GLY A 107 1.18 13.49 19.90
N ASP A 108 1.38 12.50 19.03
CA ASP A 108 2.67 11.86 18.74
C ASP A 108 3.49 12.72 17.76
N LYS A 109 3.85 13.92 18.22
CA LYS A 109 4.45 14.97 17.39
C LYS A 109 5.75 14.53 16.71
N GLU A 110 6.70 13.96 17.46
CA GLU A 110 7.99 13.54 16.92
C GLU A 110 7.84 12.49 15.80
N LEU A 111 6.93 11.53 15.99
CA LEU A 111 6.64 10.50 14.99
C LEU A 111 5.95 11.10 13.76
N SER A 112 5.02 12.03 13.96
CA SER A 112 4.37 12.76 12.87
C SER A 112 5.40 13.51 12.01
N GLU A 113 6.33 14.22 12.65
CA GLU A 113 7.39 14.97 11.96
C GLU A 113 8.33 14.05 11.20
N ALA A 114 8.72 12.91 11.78
CA ALA A 114 9.53 11.90 11.09
C ALA A 114 8.82 11.36 9.83
N VAL A 115 7.52 11.10 9.90
CA VAL A 115 6.73 10.60 8.75
C VAL A 115 6.59 11.68 7.67
N PHE A 116 6.34 12.93 8.04
CA PHE A 116 6.27 14.03 7.08
C PHE A 116 7.61 14.30 6.40
N THR A 117 8.72 14.28 7.15
CA THR A 117 10.06 14.39 6.58
C THR A 117 10.33 13.27 5.59
N LYS A 118 10.00 12.01 5.94
CA LYS A 118 10.12 10.87 5.02
C LYS A 118 9.34 11.09 3.72
N LEU A 119 8.12 11.60 3.80
CA LEU A 119 7.31 11.92 2.60
C LEU A 119 7.99 12.97 1.73
N ILE A 120 8.48 14.06 2.32
CA ILE A 120 9.10 15.17 1.59
C ILE A 120 10.41 14.72 0.93
N GLU A 121 11.23 13.95 1.62
CA GLU A 121 12.54 13.50 1.14
C GLU A 121 12.42 12.37 0.11
N ASN A 122 11.54 11.40 0.36
CA ASN A 122 11.51 10.17 -0.43
C ASN A 122 10.46 10.18 -1.54
N TYR A 123 9.37 10.94 -1.42
CA TYR A 123 8.29 10.96 -2.41
C TYR A 123 7.82 12.39 -2.78
N PRO A 124 8.74 13.32 -3.14
CA PRO A 124 8.40 14.73 -3.41
C PRO A 124 7.47 14.94 -4.61
N ASP A 125 7.39 13.96 -5.52
CA ASP A 125 6.61 14.08 -6.76
C ASP A 125 5.24 13.43 -6.69
N CYS A 126 4.89 12.78 -5.58
CA CYS A 126 3.56 12.22 -5.41
C CYS A 126 2.47 13.29 -5.55
N HIS A 127 1.36 12.87 -6.11
CA HIS A 127 0.15 13.65 -6.27
C HIS A 127 -1.06 12.84 -5.82
N CYS A 128 -2.13 13.54 -5.47
CA CYS A 128 -3.40 12.91 -5.13
C CYS A 128 -4.51 13.65 -5.86
N GLU A 129 -5.33 12.89 -6.59
CA GLU A 129 -6.62 13.32 -7.09
C GLU A 129 -7.72 12.53 -6.40
N ASN A 130 -8.64 13.23 -5.75
CA ASN A 130 -9.82 12.58 -5.19
C ASN A 130 -10.98 12.55 -6.22
N LYS A 131 -12.05 11.81 -5.91
CA LYS A 131 -13.24 11.70 -6.78
C LYS A 131 -13.96 13.04 -7.02
N GLU A 132 -13.69 14.05 -6.20
CA GLU A 132 -14.23 15.40 -6.36
C GLU A 132 -13.37 16.28 -7.29
N GLY A 133 -12.28 15.71 -7.85
CA GLY A 133 -11.36 16.39 -8.75
C GLY A 133 -10.35 17.29 -8.04
N TYR A 134 -10.27 17.22 -6.70
CA TYR A 134 -9.27 17.94 -5.93
C TYR A 134 -7.90 17.33 -6.16
N TYR A 135 -7.02 18.09 -6.80
CA TYR A 135 -5.66 17.72 -7.14
C TYR A 135 -4.67 18.48 -6.26
N TRP A 136 -3.80 17.75 -5.56
CA TRP A 136 -2.84 18.33 -4.64
C TRP A 136 -1.57 17.49 -4.52
N LYS A 137 -0.51 18.07 -3.94
CA LYS A 137 0.78 17.41 -3.66
C LYS A 137 0.89 17.05 -2.17
N PRO A 138 0.89 15.77 -1.79
CA PRO A 138 1.09 15.35 -0.40
C PRO A 138 2.37 15.89 0.24
N ALA A 139 3.51 15.83 -0.44
CA ALA A 139 4.77 16.37 0.07
C ALA A 139 4.69 17.87 0.39
N LYS A 140 4.03 18.67 -0.46
CA LYS A 140 3.84 20.11 -0.20
C LYS A 140 2.92 20.38 0.99
N ALA A 141 1.90 19.56 1.17
CA ALA A 141 1.02 19.67 2.34
C ALA A 141 1.75 19.28 3.63
N ALA A 142 2.60 18.25 3.59
CA ALA A 142 3.44 17.83 4.71
C ALA A 142 4.43 18.93 5.13
N ASP A 143 5.09 19.56 4.16
CA ASP A 143 6.01 20.68 4.41
C ASP A 143 5.31 21.82 5.16
N LYS A 144 4.10 22.18 4.73
CA LYS A 144 3.27 23.17 5.44
C LYS A 144 2.94 22.74 6.87
N LYS A 145 2.62 21.47 7.11
CA LYS A 145 2.33 20.94 8.46
C LYS A 145 3.54 21.03 9.38
N LEU A 146 4.74 20.73 8.88
CA LEU A 146 5.99 20.89 9.63
C LEU A 146 6.24 22.36 9.99
N ALA A 147 6.09 23.28 9.04
CA ALA A 147 6.24 24.71 9.31
C ALA A 147 5.25 25.21 10.38
N GLU A 148 3.97 24.82 10.28
CA GLU A 148 2.94 25.14 11.28
C GLU A 148 3.25 24.56 12.68
N SER A 149 3.96 23.42 12.74
CA SER A 149 4.38 22.78 13.99
C SER A 149 5.47 23.57 14.71
N LEU A 150 6.48 24.05 13.96
CA LEU A 150 7.62 24.82 14.47
C LEU A 150 7.21 26.22 14.97
N GLU A 151 6.29 26.88 14.27
CA GLU A 151 5.76 28.18 14.70
C GLU A 151 5.01 28.12 16.04
N LYS A 152 4.44 26.97 16.38
CA LYS A 152 3.72 26.78 17.67
C LYS A 152 4.67 26.55 18.84
N GLU A 153 5.89 26.08 18.61
CA GLU A 153 6.89 25.90 19.69
C GLU A 153 7.61 27.19 20.05
N THR A 154 7.64 28.15 19.14
CA THR A 154 8.33 29.43 19.30
C THR A 154 7.45 30.53 19.92
N LYS A 155 6.19 30.23 20.21
CA LYS A 155 5.21 31.14 20.84
C LYS A 155 4.80 30.63 22.22
#